data_AF-A0A7Y2IJ53-F1
#
_entry.id   AF-A0A7Y2IJ53-F1
#
_cell.length_a   1.000
_cell.length_b   1.000
_cell.length_c   1.000
_cell.angle_alpha   90.00
_cell.angle_beta   90.00
_cell.angle_gamma   90.00
#
_symmetry.space_group_name_H-M   'P 1'
#
loop_
_entity.id
_entity.type
_entity.pdbx_description
1 polymer ?
#
loop_
_entity_poly.entity_id
_entity_poly.type
_entity_poly.pdbx_seq_one_letter_code
_entity_poly.pdbx_strand_id
1 'polypeptide(L)'
;MLLIPLVILSGLTLFMAGFAVGIVGIAVRLLTGRTELVASGAMIIRAIDQLPFGIGTDRSHVYLIGDEQGAVKIGISHDPVERLASLQTGHPESLVLLSKVSYRTSADARAAETNLHTVFAAQRMNGEWFDLSDRQLRQAHRIARRLR
;
A
#
# COMPACT_ATOMS: atom_id res chain seq x y z
N MET A 1 41.12 -16.01 10.21
CA MET A 1 41.39 -15.06 9.11
C MET A 1 40.06 -14.84 8.39
N LEU A 2 39.51 -13.63 8.56
CA LEU A 2 38.22 -13.06 8.11
C LEU A 2 37.08 -13.99 7.62
N LEU A 3 36.12 -14.27 8.51
CA LEU A 3 34.72 -14.53 8.13
C LEU A 3 34.04 -13.17 7.96
N ILE A 4 33.91 -12.68 6.72
CA ILE A 4 33.03 -11.55 6.42
C ILE A 4 31.60 -12.07 6.55
N PRO A 5 30.72 -11.47 7.37
CA PRO A 5 29.37 -11.99 7.55
C PRO A 5 28.61 -11.93 6.22
N LEU A 6 27.98 -13.06 5.85
CA LEU A 6 27.21 -13.32 4.62
C LEU A 6 26.23 -12.18 4.24
N VAL A 7 25.80 -11.40 5.23
CA VAL A 7 24.94 -10.21 5.12
C VAL A 7 25.59 -9.05 4.35
N ILE A 8 26.91 -8.83 4.51
CA ILE A 8 27.63 -7.76 3.81
C ILE A 8 27.80 -8.11 2.32
N LEU A 9 28.04 -9.39 2.03
CA LEU A 9 28.16 -9.87 0.66
C LEU A 9 26.83 -9.69 -0.08
N SER A 10 25.70 -10.05 0.54
CA SER A 10 24.35 -9.84 -0.06
C SER A 10 23.99 -8.37 -0.27
N GLY A 11 24.40 -7.47 0.65
CA GLY A 11 24.16 -6.03 0.51
C GLY A 11 24.94 -5.42 -0.65
N LEU A 12 26.17 -5.87 -0.87
CA LEU A 12 27.01 -5.41 -1.97
C LEU A 12 26.49 -5.91 -3.32
N THR A 13 26.07 -7.18 -3.44
CA THR A 13 25.51 -7.70 -4.70
C THR A 13 24.24 -6.96 -5.11
N LEU A 14 23.39 -6.63 -4.13
CA LEU A 14 22.15 -5.90 -4.39
C LEU A 14 22.41 -4.44 -4.78
N PHE A 15 23.38 -3.78 -4.14
CA PHE A 15 23.82 -2.44 -4.52
C PHE A 15 24.36 -2.42 -5.96
N MET A 16 25.19 -3.40 -6.34
CA MET A 16 25.73 -3.52 -7.69
C MET A 16 24.64 -3.80 -8.74
N ALA A 17 23.63 -4.61 -8.40
CA ALA A 17 22.49 -4.85 -9.28
C ALA A 17 21.64 -3.58 -9.51
N GLY A 18 21.34 -2.82 -8.45
CA GLY A 18 20.61 -1.56 -8.54
C GLY A 18 21.38 -0.49 -9.34
N PHE A 19 22.70 -0.42 -9.15
CA PHE A 19 23.57 0.47 -9.90
C PHE A 19 23.62 0.12 -11.40
N ALA A 20 23.69 -1.17 -11.75
CA ALA A 20 23.66 -1.62 -13.13
C ALA A 20 22.33 -1.26 -13.83
N VAL A 21 21.20 -1.45 -13.17
CA VAL A 21 19.88 -1.04 -13.70
C VAL A 21 19.80 0.46 -13.93
N GLY A 22 20.36 1.27 -13.01
CA GLY A 22 20.45 2.72 -13.17
C GLY A 22 21.27 3.16 -14.39
N ILE A 23 22.43 2.54 -14.62
CA ILE A 23 23.29 2.84 -15.78
C ILE A 23 22.59 2.47 -17.09
N VAL A 24 21.94 1.30 -17.15
CA VAL A 24 21.17 0.87 -18.34
C VAL A 24 20.00 1.85 -18.57
N GLY A 25 19.36 2.31 -17.50
CA GLY A 25 18.36 3.37 -17.48
C GLY A 25 18.79 4.64 -18.22
N ILE A 26 19.95 5.16 -17.83
CA ILE A 26 20.53 6.40 -18.39
C ILE A 26 20.95 6.18 -19.85
N ALA A 27 21.61 5.05 -20.16
CA ALA A 27 22.07 4.75 -21.51
C ALA A 27 20.92 4.67 -22.52
N VAL A 28 19.84 3.96 -22.20
CA VAL A 28 18.67 3.85 -23.08
C VAL A 28 18.01 5.21 -23.29
N ARG A 29 17.92 6.06 -22.26
CA ARG A 29 17.38 7.42 -22.38
C ARG A 29 18.21 8.30 -23.32
N LEU A 30 19.54 8.22 -23.20
CA LEU A 30 20.45 8.99 -24.06
C LEU A 30 20.43 8.50 -25.51
N LEU A 31 20.27 7.20 -25.74
CA LEU A 31 20.29 6.60 -27.08
C LEU A 31 18.96 6.68 -27.82
N THR A 32 17.84 6.60 -27.11
CA THR A 32 16.50 6.44 -27.73
C THR A 32 15.57 7.63 -27.54
N GLY A 33 15.91 8.58 -26.66
CA GLY A 33 15.05 9.73 -26.32
C GLY A 33 13.73 9.36 -25.61
N ARG A 34 13.45 8.07 -25.39
CA ARG A 34 12.24 7.58 -24.73
C ARG A 34 12.40 7.67 -23.21
N THR A 35 11.43 8.30 -22.55
CA THR A 35 11.35 8.40 -21.09
C THR A 35 10.67 7.19 -20.42
N GLU A 36 10.10 6.28 -21.22
CA GLU A 36 9.30 5.15 -20.75
C GLU A 36 10.06 4.22 -19.78
N LEU A 37 11.39 4.15 -19.87
CA LEU A 37 12.20 3.36 -18.95
C LEU A 37 12.19 3.91 -17.50
N VAL A 38 11.90 5.21 -17.30
CA VAL A 38 11.71 5.80 -15.97
C VAL A 38 10.38 5.34 -15.35
N ALA A 39 9.33 5.17 -16.17
CA ALA A 39 8.07 4.55 -15.73
C ALA A 39 8.28 3.07 -15.37
N SER A 40 9.13 2.36 -16.13
CA SER A 40 9.56 1.00 -15.79
C SER A 40 10.33 0.95 -14.46
N GLY A 41 11.08 2.00 -14.10
CA GLY A 41 11.73 2.11 -12.78
C GLY A 41 10.73 2.09 -11.61
N ALA A 42 9.63 2.84 -11.73
CA ALA A 42 8.55 2.80 -10.73
C ALA A 42 7.84 1.43 -10.70
N MET A 43 7.70 0.78 -11.85
CA MET A 43 7.14 -0.56 -11.95
C MET A 43 8.06 -1.61 -11.31
N ILE A 44 9.37 -1.51 -11.51
CA ILE A 44 10.37 -2.38 -10.91
C ILE A 44 10.40 -2.19 -9.38
N ILE A 45 10.31 -0.96 -8.89
CA ILE A 45 10.23 -0.71 -7.44
C ILE A 45 8.96 -1.34 -6.86
N ARG A 46 7.80 -1.17 -7.50
CA ARG A 46 6.55 -1.83 -7.08
C ARG A 46 6.63 -3.35 -7.15
N ALA A 47 7.26 -3.89 -8.19
CA ALA A 47 7.47 -5.32 -8.34
C ALA A 47 8.40 -5.86 -7.24
N ILE A 48 9.48 -5.14 -6.91
CA ILE A 48 10.41 -5.48 -5.83
C ILE A 48 9.71 -5.47 -4.47
N ASP A 49 8.84 -4.49 -4.21
CA ASP A 49 8.00 -4.45 -2.99
C ASP A 49 7.05 -5.67 -2.90
N GLN A 50 6.68 -6.27 -4.04
CA GLN A 50 5.78 -7.42 -4.14
C GLN A 50 6.48 -8.78 -4.26
N LEU A 51 7.82 -8.84 -4.31
CA LEU A 51 8.54 -10.11 -4.42
C LEU A 51 8.50 -10.92 -3.11
N PRO A 52 8.35 -12.25 -3.18
CA PRO A 52 8.31 -13.14 -2.00
C PRO A 52 9.68 -13.31 -1.31
N PHE A 53 10.74 -12.73 -1.88
CA PHE A 53 12.06 -12.59 -1.25
C PHE A 53 12.12 -11.19 -0.63
N GLY A 54 11.62 -11.08 0.60
CA GLY A 54 11.35 -9.82 1.29
C GLY A 54 12.51 -8.82 1.30
N ILE A 55 12.43 -7.84 0.40
CA ILE A 55 12.80 -6.45 0.67
C ILE A 55 11.51 -5.62 0.76
N GLY A 56 10.44 -6.25 1.26
CA GLY A 56 9.17 -5.57 1.47
C GLY A 56 9.36 -4.51 2.55
N THR A 57 9.05 -3.25 2.23
CA THR A 57 8.74 -2.32 3.31
C THR A 57 7.53 -2.91 4.04
N ASP A 58 7.60 -3.15 5.36
CA ASP A 58 6.47 -3.66 6.18
C ASP A 58 5.30 -2.64 6.26
N ARG A 59 5.22 -1.74 5.30
CA ARG A 59 4.25 -0.67 5.22
C ARG A 59 2.92 -1.22 4.78
N SER A 60 1.95 -1.09 5.66
CA SER A 60 0.56 -1.39 5.38
C SER A 60 -0.28 -0.13 5.48
N HIS A 61 -1.44 -0.12 4.85
CA HIS A 61 -2.35 1.02 4.86
C HIS A 61 -3.70 0.59 5.41
N VAL A 62 -4.26 1.40 6.31
CA VAL A 62 -5.71 1.36 6.57
C VAL A 62 -6.39 2.22 5.51
N TYR A 63 -7.42 1.70 4.87
CA TYR A 63 -8.20 2.40 3.86
C TYR A 63 -9.67 2.54 4.25
N LEU A 64 -10.31 3.56 3.66
CA LEU A 64 -11.75 3.77 3.63
C LEU A 64 -12.15 3.80 2.16
N ILE A 65 -12.85 2.77 1.70
CA ILE A 65 -13.38 2.67 0.33
C ILE A 65 -14.89 2.74 0.46
N GLY A 66 -15.57 3.59 -0.31
CA GLY A 66 -17.02 3.67 -0.25
C GLY A 66 -17.68 3.74 -1.61
N ASP A 67 -19.00 3.54 -1.62
CA ASP A 67 -19.86 3.78 -2.78
C ASP A 67 -20.64 5.10 -2.65
N GLU A 68 -21.40 5.42 -3.69
CA GLU A 68 -22.24 6.62 -3.74
C GLU A 68 -23.47 6.56 -2.82
N GLN A 69 -23.82 5.37 -2.31
CA GLN A 69 -24.92 5.20 -1.36
C GLN A 69 -24.50 5.44 0.11
N GLY A 70 -23.21 5.68 0.35
CA GLY A 70 -22.67 5.97 1.69
C GLY A 70 -22.18 4.75 2.45
N ALA A 71 -22.18 3.56 1.84
CA ALA A 71 -21.56 2.39 2.44
C ALA A 71 -20.03 2.51 2.34
N VAL A 72 -19.35 2.32 3.46
CA VAL A 72 -17.88 2.45 3.56
C VAL A 72 -17.29 1.15 4.10
N LYS A 73 -16.38 0.56 3.33
CA LYS A 73 -15.51 -0.52 3.75
C LYS A 73 -14.27 0.03 4.46
N ILE A 74 -14.03 -0.47 5.66
CA ILE A 74 -12.80 -0.21 6.44
C ILE A 74 -11.94 -1.46 6.36
N GLY A 75 -10.73 -1.36 5.80
CA GLY A 75 -9.83 -2.49 5.65
C GLY A 75 -8.35 -2.12 5.65
N ILE A 76 -7.47 -3.13 5.59
CA ILE A 76 -6.03 -2.95 5.37
C ILE A 76 -5.53 -3.49 4.03
N SER A 77 -4.51 -2.86 3.45
CA SER A 77 -3.81 -3.34 2.25
C SER A 77 -2.41 -2.75 2.14
N HIS A 78 -1.49 -3.47 1.49
CA HIS A 78 -0.22 -2.90 1.04
C HIS A 78 -0.45 -1.90 -0.10
N ASP A 79 -1.40 -2.18 -0.99
CA ASP A 79 -1.86 -1.28 -2.05
C ASP A 79 -3.39 -1.12 -2.01
N PRO A 80 -3.91 -0.02 -1.42
CA PRO A 80 -5.35 0.27 -1.43
C PRO A 80 -5.96 0.50 -2.81
N VAL A 81 -5.18 0.88 -3.82
CA VAL A 81 -5.67 1.14 -5.18
C VAL A 81 -5.92 -0.18 -5.91
N GLU A 82 -4.99 -1.13 -5.80
CA GLU A 82 -5.19 -2.49 -6.31
C GLU A 82 -6.37 -3.18 -5.59
N ARG A 83 -6.46 -2.97 -4.27
CA ARG A 83 -7.59 -3.49 -3.48
C ARG A 83 -8.93 -2.90 -3.91
N LEU A 84 -9.00 -1.60 -4.22
CA LEU A 84 -10.19 -0.96 -4.79
C LEU A 84 -10.62 -1.64 -6.08
N ALA A 85 -9.69 -1.84 -7.02
CA ALA A 85 -9.97 -2.50 -8.29
C ALA A 85 -10.47 -3.94 -8.09
N SER A 86 -9.87 -4.69 -7.16
CA SER A 86 -10.31 -6.05 -6.80
C SER A 86 -11.71 -6.07 -6.19
N LEU A 87 -12.07 -5.10 -5.34
CA LEU A 87 -13.40 -5.03 -4.74
C LEU A 87 -14.48 -4.64 -5.76
N GLN A 88 -14.13 -3.77 -6.71
CA GLN A 88 -15.05 -3.31 -7.75
C GLN A 88 -15.59 -4.45 -8.62
N THR A 89 -14.84 -5.53 -8.82
CA THR A 89 -15.30 -6.66 -9.66
C THR A 89 -16.52 -7.38 -9.09
N GLY A 90 -16.75 -7.28 -7.77
CA GLY A 90 -17.87 -7.88 -7.07
C GLY A 90 -18.88 -6.86 -6.51
N HIS A 91 -18.68 -5.56 -6.76
CA HIS A 91 -19.59 -4.50 -6.31
C HIS A 91 -20.26 -3.86 -7.54
N PRO A 92 -21.60 -3.87 -7.63
CA PRO A 92 -22.30 -3.33 -8.80
C PRO A 92 -22.16 -1.81 -8.93
N GLU A 93 -22.00 -1.13 -7.80
CA GLU A 93 -21.91 0.33 -7.71
C GLU A 93 -20.44 0.78 -7.81
N SER A 94 -20.22 2.02 -8.25
CA SER A 94 -18.88 2.58 -8.37
C SER A 94 -18.25 2.80 -6.99
N LEU A 95 -17.07 2.24 -6.78
CA LEU A 95 -16.30 2.39 -5.55
C LEU A 95 -15.23 3.48 -5.71
N VAL A 96 -15.04 4.24 -4.64
CA VAL A 96 -14.03 5.29 -4.55
C VAL A 96 -13.16 5.12 -3.30
N LEU A 97 -11.86 5.41 -3.44
CA LEU A 97 -10.94 5.47 -2.30
C LEU A 97 -11.11 6.81 -1.57
N LEU A 98 -11.95 6.83 -0.55
CA LEU A 98 -12.24 8.02 0.27
C LEU A 98 -11.05 8.41 1.15
N SER A 99 -10.29 7.43 1.65
CA SER A 99 -9.13 7.69 2.49
C SER A 99 -8.12 6.54 2.53
N LYS A 100 -6.85 6.87 2.78
CA LYS A 100 -5.82 5.91 3.18
C LYS A 100 -4.84 6.52 4.17
N VAL A 101 -4.38 5.72 5.13
CA VAL A 101 -3.36 6.09 6.13
C VAL A 101 -2.29 5.02 6.14
N SER A 102 -1.03 5.41 5.90
CA SER A 102 0.13 4.51 5.93
C SER A 102 0.62 4.25 7.35
N TYR A 103 1.03 3.01 7.60
CA TYR A 103 1.63 2.52 8.83
C TYR A 103 3.00 1.94 8.51
N ARG A 104 3.89 1.90 9.52
CA ARG A 104 5.24 1.33 9.37
C ARG A 104 5.23 -0.19 9.36
N THR A 105 4.30 -0.78 10.10
CA THR A 105 4.16 -2.23 10.25
C THR A 105 2.73 -2.67 9.93
N SER A 106 2.59 -3.91 9.49
CA SER A 106 1.27 -4.53 9.32
C SER A 106 0.54 -4.74 10.65
N ALA A 107 1.25 -4.84 11.78
CA ALA A 107 0.66 -4.99 13.10
C ALA A 107 -0.05 -3.69 13.54
N ASP A 108 0.59 -2.54 13.35
CA ASP A 108 0.00 -1.24 13.70
C ASP A 108 -1.26 -0.96 12.85
N ALA A 109 -1.20 -1.28 11.55
CA ALA A 109 -2.36 -1.14 10.66
C ALA A 109 -3.54 -2.00 11.13
N ARG A 110 -3.30 -3.27 11.51
CA ARG A 110 -4.34 -4.16 12.06
C ARG A 110 -4.91 -3.65 13.38
N ALA A 111 -4.07 -3.12 14.26
CA ALA A 111 -4.53 -2.55 15.52
C ALA A 111 -5.43 -1.34 15.29
N ALA A 112 -5.08 -0.48 14.33
CA ALA A 112 -5.89 0.67 13.96
C ALA A 112 -7.21 0.29 13.27
N GLU A 113 -7.20 -0.69 12.36
CA GLU A 113 -8.40 -1.26 11.75
C GLU A 113 -9.35 -1.82 12.81
N THR A 114 -8.83 -2.64 13.73
CA THR A 114 -9.60 -3.23 14.84
C THR A 114 -10.25 -2.15 15.71
N ASN A 115 -9.50 -1.08 16.02
CA ASN A 115 -10.02 0.06 16.76
C ASN A 115 -11.17 0.76 16.01
N LEU A 116 -11.00 1.03 14.71
CA LEU A 116 -12.06 1.63 13.89
C LEU A 116 -13.31 0.74 13.85
N HIS A 117 -13.13 -0.55 13.63
CA HIS A 117 -14.21 -1.54 13.65
C HIS A 117 -14.96 -1.57 14.98
N THR A 118 -14.25 -1.35 16.09
CA THR A 118 -14.84 -1.27 17.44
C THR A 118 -15.60 0.05 17.63
N VAL A 119 -14.99 1.18 17.28
CA VAL A 119 -15.60 2.51 17.43
C VAL A 119 -16.87 2.65 16.60
N PHE A 120 -16.89 2.07 15.39
CA PHE A 120 -18.03 2.14 14.48
C PHE A 120 -18.88 0.86 14.46
N ALA A 121 -18.79 0.02 15.49
CA ALA A 121 -19.54 -1.24 15.56
C ALA A 121 -21.06 -1.05 15.39
N ALA A 122 -21.61 0.06 15.89
CA ALA A 122 -23.03 0.40 15.76
C ALA A 122 -23.46 0.79 14.33
N GLN A 123 -22.49 1.12 13.46
CA GLN A 123 -22.73 1.44 12.04
C GLN A 123 -22.45 0.26 11.12
N ARG A 124 -22.02 -0.89 11.66
CA ARG A 124 -21.67 -2.05 10.85
C ARG A 124 -22.91 -2.61 10.16
N MET A 125 -22.82 -2.74 8.83
CA MET A 125 -23.88 -3.29 7.98
C MET A 125 -23.69 -4.80 7.80
N ASN A 126 -22.71 -5.20 6.98
CA ASN A 126 -22.38 -6.59 6.71
C ASN A 126 -20.85 -6.75 6.58
N GLY A 127 -20.29 -7.68 7.35
CA GLY A 127 -18.84 -7.88 7.42
C GLY A 127 -18.10 -6.60 7.81
N GLU A 128 -17.27 -6.09 6.90
CA GLU A 128 -16.43 -4.90 7.11
C GLU A 128 -17.00 -3.63 6.45
N TRP A 129 -18.28 -3.65 6.07
CA TRP A 129 -18.99 -2.50 5.52
C TRP A 129 -19.78 -1.76 6.61
N PHE A 130 -19.77 -0.44 6.56
CA PHE A 130 -20.33 0.46 7.57
C PHE A 130 -21.12 1.60 6.91
N ASP A 131 -22.24 1.98 7.52
CA ASP A 131 -23.02 3.16 7.14
C ASP A 131 -22.49 4.38 7.91
N LEU A 132 -21.61 5.16 7.27
CA LEU A 132 -20.94 6.29 7.89
C LEU A 132 -21.40 7.62 7.29
N SER A 133 -21.95 8.49 8.14
CA SER A 133 -22.15 9.89 7.74
C SER A 133 -20.80 10.57 7.46
N ASP A 134 -20.82 11.67 6.70
CA ASP A 134 -19.66 12.52 6.45
C ASP A 134 -18.88 12.91 7.71
N ARG A 135 -19.60 13.14 8.82
CA ARG A 135 -18.99 13.47 10.11
C ARG A 135 -18.23 12.27 10.67
N GLN A 136 -18.79 11.07 10.59
CA GLN A 136 -18.16 9.83 11.03
C GLN A 136 -17.01 9.43 10.12
N LEU A 137 -17.12 9.64 8.80
CA LEU A 137 -16.02 9.43 7.87
C LEU A 137 -14.80 10.30 8.22
N ARG A 138 -15.01 11.60 8.47
CA ARG A 138 -13.94 12.50 8.96
C ARG A 138 -13.39 12.05 10.32
N GLN A 139 -14.25 11.54 11.21
CA GLN A 139 -13.81 10.99 12.50
C GLN A 139 -12.95 9.74 12.32
N ALA A 140 -13.34 8.82 11.43
CA ALA A 140 -12.60 7.61 11.11
C ALA A 140 -11.19 7.94 10.60
N HIS A 141 -11.08 8.89 9.66
CA HIS A 141 -9.78 9.37 9.17
C HIS A 141 -8.89 9.91 10.31
N ARG A 142 -9.46 10.70 11.23
CA ARG A 142 -8.71 11.23 12.38
C ARG A 142 -8.26 10.13 13.34
N ILE A 143 -9.11 9.14 13.62
CA ILE A 143 -8.77 8.01 14.49
C ILE A 143 -7.64 7.19 13.87
N ALA A 144 -7.75 6.85 12.58
CA ALA A 144 -6.71 6.13 11.86
C ALA A 144 -5.34 6.83 11.96
N ARG A 145 -5.31 8.17 11.83
CA ARG A 145 -4.05 8.92 11.91
C ARG A 145 -3.37 8.93 13.28
N ARG A 146 -4.03 8.53 14.36
CA ARG A 146 -3.47 8.56 15.73
C ARG A 146 -2.53 7.38 16.03
N LEU A 147 -2.66 6.27 15.32
CA LEU A 147 -2.00 5.00 15.64
C LEU A 147 -0.86 4.62 14.66
N ARG A 148 -0.31 5.59 13.93
CA ARG A 148 0.64 5.39 12.82
C ARG A 148 2.12 5.49 13.20
#